data_AF-A0A535WLM3-F1
#
_entry.id   AF-A0A535WLM3-F1
#
_cell.length_a   1.000
_cell.length_b   1.000
_cell.length_c   1.000
_cell.angle_alpha   90.00
_cell.angle_beta   90.00
_cell.angle_gamma   90.00
#
_symmetry.space_group_name_H-M   'P 1'
#
loop_
_entity.id
_entity.type
_entity.pdbx_description
1 polymer ?
#
loop_
_entity_poly.entity_id
_entity_poly.type
_entity_poly.pdbx_seq_one_letter_code
_entity_poly.pdbx_strand_id
1 'polypeptide(L)'
;MDVIEWLLDSDPAIRWQVMSDLTDAPAEHVAAERARVASEGWGARLLALQRQDGQWDGGVPTFRSTAAANWWQSLPPERQGTLFPEWTSTTWSLSLLRAFGLDPASAGARHAIRLVREHVRWEHDGEPFFAGETEPCINGRAVAIGAYFGEDVQGIVDRLLVEQMSDGGWNCEQENGSTRGSFHTTI
;
A
#
# COMPACT_ATOMS: atom_id res chain seq x y z
N MET A 1 12.62 -13.01 31.13
CA MET A 1 11.83 -12.14 30.25
C MET A 1 10.91 -13.04 29.48
N ASP A 2 9.60 -12.86 29.64
CA ASP A 2 8.58 -13.58 28.89
C ASP A 2 8.55 -13.09 27.43
N VAL A 3 8.17 -13.93 26.47
CA VAL A 3 8.09 -13.58 25.04
C VAL A 3 7.03 -12.51 24.81
N ILE A 4 5.88 -12.58 25.49
CA ILE A 4 4.83 -11.57 25.39
C ILE A 4 5.31 -10.23 25.96
N GLU A 5 5.98 -10.26 27.12
CA GLU A 5 6.59 -9.07 27.72
C GLU A 5 7.61 -8.40 26.78
N TRP A 6 8.45 -9.19 26.11
CA TRP A 6 9.40 -8.68 25.11
C TRP A 6 8.69 -8.09 23.87
N LEU A 7 7.63 -8.73 23.38
CA LEU A 7 6.82 -8.22 22.27
C LEU A 7 6.07 -6.95 22.65
N LEU A 8 5.63 -6.82 23.89
CA LEU A 8 5.00 -5.60 24.40
C LEU A 8 6.01 -4.46 24.53
N ASP A 9 7.28 -4.74 24.79
CA ASP A 9 8.36 -3.74 24.78
C ASP A 9 8.88 -3.43 23.36
N SER A 10 7.96 -3.14 22.43
CA SER A 10 8.27 -2.86 21.01
C SER A 10 7.57 -1.61 20.47
N ASP A 11 7.73 -1.32 19.17
CA ASP A 11 7.08 -0.21 18.48
C ASP A 11 5.54 -0.30 18.59
N PRO A 12 4.79 0.83 18.69
CA PRO A 12 3.34 0.81 18.69
C PRO A 12 2.74 -0.03 17.56
N ALA A 13 3.34 -0.02 16.36
CA ALA A 13 2.90 -0.79 15.20
C ALA A 13 2.86 -2.31 15.43
N ILE A 14 3.65 -2.82 16.39
CA ILE A 14 3.63 -4.22 16.83
C ILE A 14 2.81 -4.37 18.11
N ARG A 15 3.04 -3.49 19.08
CA ARG A 15 2.48 -3.60 20.43
C ARG A 15 0.96 -3.67 20.45
N TRP A 16 0.26 -2.86 19.66
CA TRP A 16 -1.21 -2.89 19.65
C TRP A 16 -1.75 -4.23 19.13
N GLN A 17 -1.07 -4.87 18.17
CA GLN A 17 -1.43 -6.19 17.63
C GLN A 17 -1.21 -7.27 18.69
N VAL A 18 -0.10 -7.20 19.42
CA VAL A 18 0.18 -8.12 20.54
C VAL A 18 -0.91 -8.00 21.62
N MET A 19 -1.29 -6.77 21.97
CA MET A 19 -2.39 -6.53 22.91
C MET A 19 -3.71 -7.11 22.39
N SER A 20 -4.03 -6.88 21.12
CA SER A 20 -5.25 -7.36 20.45
C SER A 20 -5.34 -8.88 20.39
N ASP A 21 -4.26 -9.53 19.97
CA ASP A 21 -4.32 -10.89 19.45
C ASP A 21 -3.76 -11.93 20.43
N LEU A 22 -2.91 -11.49 21.39
CA LEU A 22 -2.16 -12.37 22.28
C LEU A 22 -2.42 -12.09 23.78
N THR A 23 -3.31 -11.16 24.11
CA THR A 23 -3.67 -10.84 25.49
C THR A 23 -5.17 -10.60 25.64
N ASP A 24 -5.66 -10.48 26.88
CA ASP A 24 -7.05 -10.08 27.19
C ASP A 24 -7.22 -8.56 27.32
N ALA A 25 -6.40 -7.77 26.60
CA ALA A 25 -6.47 -6.31 26.69
C ALA A 25 -7.83 -5.78 26.19
N PRO A 26 -8.49 -4.86 26.93
CA PRO A 26 -9.71 -4.22 26.47
C PRO A 26 -9.53 -3.50 25.13
N ALA A 27 -10.56 -3.54 24.27
CA ALA A 27 -10.53 -2.92 22.95
C ALA A 27 -10.20 -1.42 22.99
N GLU A 28 -10.58 -0.71 24.06
CA GLU A 28 -10.23 0.69 24.28
C GLU A 28 -8.71 0.90 24.47
N HIS A 29 -8.03 -0.01 25.17
CA HIS A 29 -6.58 0.05 25.37
C HIS A 29 -5.85 -0.29 24.07
N VAL A 30 -6.35 -1.28 23.31
CA VAL A 30 -5.82 -1.61 21.98
C VAL A 30 -5.95 -0.42 21.03
N ALA A 31 -7.13 0.22 21.00
CA ALA A 31 -7.36 1.39 20.16
C ALA A 31 -6.46 2.58 20.57
N ALA A 32 -6.30 2.82 21.88
CA ALA A 32 -5.40 3.85 22.40
C ALA A 32 -3.94 3.58 22.01
N GLU A 33 -3.46 2.34 22.09
CA GLU A 33 -2.10 2.01 21.67
C GLU A 33 -1.92 2.11 20.15
N ARG A 34 -2.89 1.64 19.37
CA ARG A 34 -2.88 1.76 17.90
C ARG A 34 -2.87 3.22 17.45
N ALA A 35 -3.55 4.12 18.15
CA ALA A 35 -3.57 5.55 17.83
C ALA A 35 -2.17 6.18 17.87
N ARG A 36 -1.26 5.65 18.69
CA ARG A 36 0.12 6.14 18.81
C ARG A 36 0.95 5.91 17.55
N VAL A 37 0.57 4.98 16.68
CA VAL A 37 1.24 4.72 15.37
C VAL A 37 1.35 6.00 14.53
N ALA A 38 0.39 6.91 14.65
CA ALA A 38 0.40 8.16 13.89
C ALA A 38 1.44 9.19 14.38
N SER A 39 1.90 9.09 15.63
CA SER A 39 2.74 10.10 16.28
C SER A 39 4.05 9.56 16.87
N GLU A 40 4.19 8.25 16.97
CA GLU A 40 5.35 7.59 17.56
C GLU A 40 5.91 6.49 16.63
N GLY A 41 7.20 6.20 16.78
CA GLY A 41 7.79 5.01 16.17
C GLY A 41 7.85 5.02 14.64
N TRP A 42 7.72 3.83 14.06
CA TRP A 42 7.88 3.60 12.64
C TRP A 42 6.77 4.24 11.79
N GLY A 43 5.52 4.22 12.27
CA GLY A 43 4.40 4.83 11.56
C GLY A 43 4.56 6.34 11.40
N ALA A 44 4.90 7.04 12.49
CA ALA A 44 5.14 8.47 12.45
C ALA A 44 6.36 8.84 11.58
N ARG A 45 7.44 8.05 11.68
CA ARG A 45 8.61 8.25 10.81
C ARG A 45 8.27 8.06 9.34
N LEU A 46 7.49 7.04 9.01
CA LEU A 46 7.09 6.78 7.63
C LEU A 46 6.18 7.90 7.11
N LEU A 47 5.20 8.38 7.89
CA LEU A 47 4.40 9.55 7.52
C LEU A 47 5.27 10.79 7.26
N ALA A 48 6.28 11.03 8.10
CA ALA A 48 7.18 12.17 7.95
C ALA A 48 8.09 12.11 6.71
N LEU A 49 8.24 10.93 6.09
CA LEU A 49 8.98 10.76 4.83
C LEU A 49 8.14 11.10 3.59
N GLN A 50 6.83 11.31 3.73
CA GLN A 50 6.00 11.72 2.60
C GLN A 50 6.46 13.09 2.10
N ARG A 51 6.68 13.17 0.79
CA ARG A 51 7.04 14.39 0.08
C ARG A 51 5.82 15.27 -0.17
N GLN A 52 6.06 16.52 -0.53
CA GLN A 52 5.01 17.50 -0.80
C GLN A 52 4.12 17.15 -2.00
N ASP A 53 4.62 16.33 -2.92
CA ASP A 53 3.87 15.83 -4.08
C ASP A 53 3.04 14.56 -3.77
N GLY A 54 2.98 14.15 -2.50
CA GLY A 54 2.21 13.00 -2.04
C GLY A 54 2.92 11.65 -2.15
N GLN A 55 4.09 11.61 -2.78
CA GLN A 55 4.89 10.39 -2.94
C GLN A 55 5.87 10.17 -1.77
N TRP A 56 6.45 8.97 -1.67
CA TRP A 56 7.49 8.65 -0.69
C TRP A 56 8.89 8.62 -1.32
N ASP A 57 9.17 7.56 -2.08
CA ASP A 57 10.42 7.41 -2.82
C ASP A 57 10.15 7.35 -4.32
N GLY A 58 10.86 8.19 -5.07
CA GLY A 58 10.87 8.22 -6.53
C GLY A 58 12.27 7.96 -7.10
N GLY A 59 13.13 7.30 -6.31
CA GLY A 59 14.48 6.93 -6.71
C GLY A 59 14.49 5.98 -7.90
N VAL A 60 15.65 5.87 -8.56
CA VAL A 60 15.79 5.02 -9.76
C VAL A 60 15.86 3.55 -9.36
N PRO A 61 14.93 2.69 -9.83
CA PRO A 61 14.96 1.25 -9.59
C PRO A 61 16.17 0.56 -10.21
N THR A 62 16.48 -0.65 -9.74
CA THR A 62 17.43 -1.53 -10.44
C THR A 62 16.73 -2.24 -11.59
N PHE A 63 17.13 -1.94 -12.82
CA PHE A 63 16.53 -2.55 -14.01
C PHE A 63 17.23 -3.85 -14.42
N ARG A 64 16.43 -4.82 -14.87
CA ARG A 64 16.92 -6.10 -15.42
C ARG A 64 17.16 -6.05 -16.94
N SER A 65 16.77 -4.96 -17.61
CA SER A 65 16.95 -4.78 -19.05
C SER A 65 17.11 -3.30 -19.43
N THR A 66 17.77 -3.05 -20.56
CA THR A 66 17.89 -1.69 -21.14
C THR A 66 16.53 -1.13 -21.53
N ALA A 67 15.61 -1.98 -21.99
CA ALA A 67 14.25 -1.55 -22.35
C ALA A 67 13.50 -0.98 -21.14
N ALA A 68 13.57 -1.65 -19.98
CA ALA A 68 12.94 -1.17 -18.75
C ALA A 68 13.59 0.14 -18.25
N ALA A 69 14.92 0.25 -18.35
CA ALA A 69 15.62 1.48 -17.99
C ALA A 69 15.23 2.67 -18.89
N ASN A 70 15.13 2.44 -20.20
CA ASN A 70 14.72 3.47 -21.16
C ASN A 70 13.27 3.89 -20.95
N TRP A 71 12.37 2.94 -20.67
CA TRP A 71 10.98 3.24 -20.33
C TRP A 71 10.88 4.09 -19.06
N TRP A 72 11.60 3.75 -18.00
CA TRP A 72 11.61 4.56 -16.79
C TRP A 72 12.11 5.99 -17.04
N GLN A 73 13.18 6.12 -17.82
CA GLN A 73 13.73 7.43 -18.19
C GLN A 73 12.82 8.26 -19.09
N SER A 74 11.87 7.63 -19.80
CA SER A 74 10.88 8.35 -20.60
C SER A 74 9.69 8.84 -19.79
N LEU A 75 9.47 8.31 -18.56
CA LEU A 75 8.42 8.79 -17.67
C LEU A 75 8.76 10.19 -17.16
N PRO A 76 7.77 11.09 -17.09
CA PRO A 76 7.97 12.38 -16.45
C PRO A 76 8.22 12.17 -14.94
N PRO A 77 9.03 13.02 -14.27
CA PRO A 77 9.43 12.80 -12.88
C PRO A 77 8.26 12.66 -11.89
N GLU A 78 7.14 13.32 -12.13
CA GLU A 78 5.92 13.23 -11.31
C GLU A 78 5.22 11.86 -11.39
N ARG A 79 5.53 11.05 -12.41
CA ARG A 79 5.03 9.66 -12.54
C ARG A 79 5.99 8.62 -11.98
N GLN A 80 7.17 9.03 -11.50
CA GLN A 80 8.15 8.13 -10.89
C GLN A 80 7.94 8.10 -9.37
N GLY A 81 7.67 6.91 -8.82
CA GLY A 81 7.55 6.72 -7.36
C GLY A 81 6.22 6.14 -6.88
N THR A 82 5.35 5.67 -7.78
CA THR A 82 4.04 5.14 -7.41
C THR A 82 4.13 3.67 -7.08
N LEU A 83 4.63 2.83 -8.00
CA LEU A 83 4.91 1.41 -7.77
C LEU A 83 6.40 1.13 -7.59
N PHE A 84 7.25 1.84 -8.33
CA PHE A 84 8.69 1.65 -8.30
C PHE A 84 9.40 2.86 -7.69
N PRO A 85 10.54 2.69 -6.99
CA PRO A 85 11.23 1.43 -6.74
C PRO A 85 10.47 0.54 -5.75
N GLU A 86 10.61 -0.77 -5.91
CA GLU A 86 9.98 -1.73 -4.99
C GLU A 86 10.41 -1.45 -3.54
N TRP A 87 9.53 -1.76 -2.59
CA TRP A 87 9.72 -1.65 -1.14
C TRP A 87 9.71 -0.22 -0.56
N THR A 88 10.05 0.81 -1.34
CA THR A 88 10.12 2.19 -0.84
C THR A 88 9.17 3.17 -1.51
N SER A 89 8.63 2.85 -2.70
CA SER A 89 7.66 3.70 -3.39
C SER A 89 6.36 3.91 -2.62
N THR A 90 5.50 4.76 -3.17
CA THR A 90 4.22 5.16 -2.57
C THR A 90 3.31 3.97 -2.25
N THR A 91 3.12 3.03 -3.18
CA THR A 91 2.26 1.85 -2.97
C THR A 91 2.76 0.99 -1.81
N TRP A 92 4.09 0.79 -1.71
CA TRP A 92 4.69 -0.01 -0.63
C TRP A 92 4.62 0.71 0.72
N SER A 93 4.87 2.02 0.74
CA SER A 93 4.77 2.85 1.94
C SER A 93 3.34 2.85 2.49
N LEU A 94 2.32 3.01 1.64
CA LEU A 94 0.91 2.93 2.03
C LEU A 94 0.51 1.53 2.51
N SER A 95 1.00 0.48 1.84
CA SER A 95 0.79 -0.90 2.28
C SER A 95 1.37 -1.14 3.67
N LEU A 96 2.55 -0.59 3.95
CA LEU A 96 3.22 -0.71 5.25
C LEU A 96 2.50 0.11 6.33
N LEU A 97 2.03 1.33 6.03
CA LEU A 97 1.21 2.12 6.95
C LEU A 97 -0.10 1.42 7.32
N ARG A 98 -0.74 0.74 6.35
CA ARG A 98 -1.89 -0.14 6.60
C ARG A 98 -1.50 -1.31 7.51
N ALA A 99 -0.39 -1.98 7.23
CA ALA A 99 0.08 -3.11 8.04
C ALA A 99 0.47 -2.71 9.48
N PHE A 100 1.00 -1.51 9.67
CA PHE A 100 1.24 -0.93 11.00
C PHE A 100 -0.05 -0.60 11.76
N GLY A 101 -1.19 -0.61 11.08
CA GLY A 101 -2.47 -0.24 11.67
C GLY A 101 -2.64 1.26 11.85
N LEU A 102 -2.04 2.11 11.00
CA LEU A 102 -2.26 3.56 11.08
C LEU A 102 -3.76 3.88 11.07
N ASP A 103 -4.26 4.59 12.08
CA ASP A 103 -5.66 4.98 12.14
C ASP A 103 -6.03 5.88 10.93
N PRO A 104 -6.95 5.44 10.04
CA PRO A 104 -7.42 6.24 8.90
C PRO A 104 -8.03 7.58 9.31
N ALA A 105 -8.58 7.65 10.53
CA ALA A 105 -9.18 8.87 11.05
C ALA A 105 -8.14 9.86 11.58
N SER A 106 -6.87 9.48 11.74
CA SER A 106 -5.82 10.39 12.22
C SER A 106 -5.56 11.53 11.22
N ALA A 107 -5.15 12.69 11.73
CA ALA A 107 -4.84 13.85 10.89
C ALA A 107 -3.72 13.56 9.88
N GLY A 108 -2.70 12.80 10.30
CA GLY A 108 -1.59 12.37 9.44
C GLY A 108 -2.05 11.49 8.28
N ALA A 109 -2.88 10.47 8.56
CA ALA A 109 -3.44 9.60 7.53
C ALA A 109 -4.28 10.40 6.51
N ARG A 110 -5.22 11.22 6.99
CA ARG A 110 -6.08 12.03 6.10
C ARG A 110 -5.28 12.99 5.24
N HIS A 111 -4.27 13.63 5.82
CA HIS A 111 -3.39 14.52 5.06
C HIS A 111 -2.65 13.76 3.96
N ALA A 112 -2.06 12.62 4.32
CA ALA A 112 -1.25 11.83 3.41
C ALA A 112 -2.06 11.25 2.25
N ILE A 113 -3.20 10.67 2.56
CA ILE A 113 -4.10 10.06 1.57
C ILE A 113 -4.72 11.11 0.65
N ARG A 114 -5.05 12.30 1.18
CA ARG A 114 -5.51 13.42 0.34
C ARG A 114 -4.46 13.81 -0.70
N LEU A 115 -3.17 13.91 -0.32
CA LEU A 115 -2.11 14.21 -1.29
C LEU A 115 -1.97 13.10 -2.33
N VAL A 116 -2.08 11.82 -1.93
CA VAL A 116 -2.05 10.68 -2.86
C VAL A 116 -3.19 10.79 -3.88
N ARG A 117 -4.42 11.01 -3.39
CA ARG A 117 -5.62 11.18 -4.24
C ARG A 117 -5.46 12.32 -5.24
N GLU A 118 -4.94 13.46 -4.80
CA GLU A 118 -4.82 14.67 -5.62
C GLU A 118 -3.69 14.56 -6.64
N HIS A 119 -2.53 14.02 -6.26
CA HIS A 119 -1.28 14.20 -7.00
C HIS A 119 -0.66 12.92 -7.58
N VAL A 120 -0.87 11.76 -6.96
CA VAL A 120 -0.15 10.53 -7.35
C VAL A 120 -0.82 9.87 -8.55
N ARG A 121 -0.01 9.47 -9.53
CA ARG A 121 -0.42 8.83 -10.78
C ARG A 121 0.41 7.59 -11.05
N TRP A 122 -0.18 6.56 -11.64
CA TRP A 122 0.54 5.33 -11.99
C TRP A 122 1.63 5.56 -13.04
N GLU A 123 2.70 4.76 -12.95
CA GLU A 123 3.74 4.71 -13.98
C GLU A 123 3.18 4.23 -15.32
N HIS A 124 2.22 3.30 -15.30
CA HIS A 124 1.36 2.99 -16.45
C HIS A 124 0.42 4.16 -16.70
N ASP A 125 0.27 4.61 -17.95
CA ASP A 125 -0.62 5.64 -18.53
C ASP A 125 -1.08 6.90 -17.75
N GLY A 126 -0.62 7.13 -16.52
CA GLY A 126 -0.87 8.33 -15.72
C GLY A 126 -2.24 8.32 -15.04
N GLU A 127 -2.86 7.16 -14.84
CA GLU A 127 -4.13 7.04 -14.13
C GLU A 127 -4.01 7.52 -12.67
N PRO A 128 -5.03 8.17 -12.10
CA PRO A 128 -5.09 8.46 -10.67
C PRO A 128 -4.90 7.19 -9.82
N PHE A 129 -4.18 7.30 -8.70
CA PHE A 129 -3.86 6.15 -7.85
C PHE A 129 -5.09 5.26 -7.52
N PHE A 130 -6.17 5.87 -7.04
CA PHE A 130 -7.41 5.17 -6.65
C PHE A 130 -8.35 4.86 -7.82
N ALA A 131 -8.03 5.29 -9.05
CA ALA A 131 -8.71 4.80 -10.25
C ALA A 131 -8.15 3.42 -10.71
N GLY A 132 -6.98 3.04 -10.18
CA GLY A 132 -6.33 1.77 -10.49
C GLY A 132 -5.42 1.83 -11.70
N GLU A 133 -4.76 0.70 -11.92
CA GLU A 133 -3.85 0.40 -13.01
C GLU A 133 -4.50 -0.72 -13.87
N THR A 134 -3.74 -1.36 -14.76
CA THR A 134 -4.15 -2.51 -15.56
C THR A 134 -4.02 -3.86 -14.86
N GLU A 135 -2.91 -4.14 -14.18
CA GLU A 135 -2.60 -5.46 -13.65
C GLU A 135 -3.43 -5.78 -12.39
N PRO A 136 -4.08 -6.97 -12.33
CA PRO A 136 -4.86 -7.38 -11.17
C PRO A 136 -4.07 -7.39 -9.85
N CYS A 137 -2.78 -7.70 -9.88
CA CYS A 137 -1.92 -7.70 -8.69
C CYS A 137 -1.65 -6.28 -8.14
N ILE A 138 -1.57 -5.28 -9.02
CA ILE A 138 -1.42 -3.88 -8.62
C ILE A 138 -2.77 -3.36 -8.09
N ASN A 139 -3.84 -3.64 -8.83
CA ASN A 139 -5.21 -3.29 -8.48
C ASN A 139 -5.66 -3.88 -7.14
N GLY A 140 -5.32 -5.13 -6.84
CA GLY A 140 -5.60 -5.74 -5.53
C GLY A 140 -4.97 -4.97 -4.37
N ARG A 141 -3.74 -4.48 -4.52
CA ARG A 141 -3.08 -3.62 -3.51
C ARG A 141 -3.78 -2.26 -3.41
N ALA A 142 -4.09 -1.64 -4.54
CA ALA A 142 -4.79 -0.35 -4.57
C ALA A 142 -6.16 -0.44 -3.87
N VAL A 143 -6.93 -1.51 -4.09
CA VAL A 143 -8.19 -1.78 -3.39
C VAL A 143 -7.97 -1.95 -1.89
N ALA A 144 -6.98 -2.75 -1.47
CA ALA A 144 -6.70 -2.97 -0.05
C ALA A 144 -6.30 -1.68 0.68
N ILE A 145 -5.54 -0.80 0.03
CA ILE A 145 -5.16 0.52 0.54
C ILE A 145 -6.39 1.43 0.59
N GLY A 146 -7.10 1.58 -0.53
CA GLY A 146 -8.22 2.49 -0.64
C GLY A 146 -9.38 2.13 0.29
N ALA A 147 -9.75 0.86 0.36
CA ALA A 147 -10.77 0.38 1.29
C ALA A 147 -10.40 0.62 2.76
N TYR A 148 -9.11 0.45 3.12
CA TYR A 148 -8.65 0.71 4.47
C TYR A 148 -8.69 2.20 4.84
N PHE A 149 -8.34 3.09 3.90
CA PHE A 149 -8.28 4.53 4.14
C PHE A 149 -9.58 5.30 3.78
N GLY A 150 -10.62 4.61 3.31
CA GLY A 150 -11.92 5.21 3.01
C GLY A 150 -11.98 5.92 1.65
N GLU A 151 -11.19 5.46 0.70
CA GLU A 151 -11.14 5.95 -0.68
C GLU A 151 -12.11 5.17 -1.58
N ASP A 152 -12.64 5.82 -2.61
CA ASP A 152 -13.49 5.15 -3.59
C ASP A 152 -12.61 4.33 -4.55
N VAL A 153 -12.80 3.01 -4.50
CA VAL A 153 -12.10 2.03 -5.33
C VAL A 153 -13.10 1.12 -6.06
N GLN A 154 -14.38 1.49 -6.14
CA GLN A 154 -15.43 0.64 -6.70
C GLN A 154 -15.12 0.26 -8.15
N GLY A 155 -14.61 1.20 -8.95
CA GLY A 155 -14.22 0.92 -10.34
C GLY A 155 -13.14 -0.15 -10.46
N ILE A 156 -12.19 -0.20 -9.51
CA ILE A 156 -11.16 -1.25 -9.48
C ILE A 156 -11.78 -2.59 -9.10
N VAL A 157 -12.68 -2.60 -8.10
CA VAL A 157 -13.37 -3.83 -7.67
C VAL A 157 -14.22 -4.41 -8.80
N ASP A 158 -15.01 -3.58 -9.49
CA ASP A 158 -15.85 -4.01 -10.61
C ASP A 158 -15.00 -4.63 -11.72
N ARG A 159 -13.85 -4.01 -12.03
CA ARG A 159 -12.87 -4.55 -12.99
C ARG A 159 -12.35 -5.92 -12.57
N LEU A 160 -11.86 -6.05 -11.33
CA LEU A 160 -11.33 -7.32 -10.82
C LEU A 160 -12.39 -8.44 -10.85
N LEU A 161 -13.66 -8.13 -10.54
CA LEU A 161 -14.74 -9.12 -10.61
C LEU A 161 -15.02 -9.60 -12.03
N VAL A 162 -14.87 -8.73 -13.03
CA VAL A 162 -15.00 -9.10 -14.45
C VAL A 162 -13.79 -9.89 -14.95
N GLU A 163 -12.60 -9.58 -14.46
CA GLU A 163 -11.34 -10.21 -14.89
C GLU A 163 -11.09 -11.58 -14.24
N GLN A 164 -11.88 -11.98 -13.23
CA GLN A 164 -11.74 -13.28 -12.58
C GLN A 164 -11.80 -14.42 -13.59
N MET A 165 -10.76 -15.25 -13.57
CA MET A 165 -10.57 -16.32 -14.54
C MET A 165 -11.47 -17.53 -14.21
N SER A 166 -11.62 -18.45 -15.16
CA SER A 166 -12.51 -19.63 -15.01
C SER A 166 -12.13 -20.58 -13.86
N ASP A 167 -10.89 -20.51 -13.37
CA ASP A 167 -10.43 -21.27 -12.20
C ASP A 167 -10.60 -20.49 -10.88
N GLY A 168 -11.23 -19.32 -10.92
CA GLY A 168 -11.50 -18.46 -9.77
C GLY A 168 -10.33 -17.55 -9.38
N GLY A 169 -9.19 -17.63 -10.08
CA GLY A 169 -8.02 -16.81 -9.81
C GLY A 169 -7.91 -15.56 -10.70
N TRP A 170 -6.79 -14.86 -10.54
CA TRP A 170 -6.37 -13.73 -11.36
C TRP A 170 -4.94 -13.93 -11.85
N ASN A 171 -4.55 -13.26 -12.94
CA ASN A 171 -3.18 -13.33 -13.43
C ASN A 171 -2.77 -12.00 -14.11
N CYS A 172 -1.61 -11.46 -13.74
CA CYS A 172 -1.09 -10.23 -14.37
C CYS A 172 -0.65 -10.47 -15.83
N GLU A 173 -0.38 -11.73 -16.20
CA GLU A 173 -0.11 -12.14 -17.59
C GLU A 173 -1.37 -12.48 -18.39
N GLN A 174 -2.57 -12.20 -17.87
CA GLN A 174 -3.83 -12.48 -18.58
C GLN A 174 -3.92 -11.71 -19.90
N GLU A 175 -3.49 -10.44 -19.92
CA GLU A 175 -3.43 -9.64 -21.16
C GLU A 175 -2.44 -10.21 -22.19
N ASN A 176 -1.41 -10.92 -21.72
CA ASN A 176 -0.42 -11.61 -22.56
C ASN A 176 -0.84 -13.05 -22.92
N GLY A 177 -2.09 -13.43 -22.61
CA GLY A 177 -2.69 -14.69 -23.05
C GLY A 177 -2.69 -15.81 -22.00
N SER A 178 -2.33 -15.53 -20.74
CA SER A 178 -2.49 -16.53 -19.68
C SER A 178 -3.95 -16.91 -19.48
N THR A 179 -4.21 -18.22 -19.36
CA THR A 179 -5.54 -18.80 -19.13
C THR A 179 -5.67 -19.48 -17.77
N ARG A 180 -4.66 -19.35 -16.90
CA ARG A 180 -4.61 -19.91 -15.55
C ARG A 180 -4.35 -18.81 -14.53
N GLY A 181 -5.03 -18.86 -13.40
CA GLY A 181 -4.76 -18.02 -12.25
C GLY A 181 -3.31 -18.20 -11.78
N SER A 182 -2.67 -17.09 -11.42
CA SER A 182 -1.39 -17.07 -10.73
C SER A 182 -1.65 -17.06 -9.22
N PHE A 183 -0.92 -17.87 -8.47
CA PHE A 183 -1.03 -17.91 -7.01
C PHE A 183 -0.85 -16.52 -6.41
N HIS A 184 0.25 -15.82 -6.74
CA HIS A 184 0.59 -14.52 -6.18
C HIS A 184 -0.34 -13.37 -6.57
N THR A 185 -1.05 -13.50 -7.69
CA THR A 185 -2.04 -12.50 -8.10
C THR A 185 -3.39 -12.76 -7.44
N THR A 186 -3.66 -14.01 -7.06
CA THR A 186 -4.97 -14.44 -6.55
C THR A 186 -5.13 -14.23 -5.04
N ILE A 187 -4.03 -14.32 -4.26
CA ILE A 187 -4.04 -14.16 -2.80
C ILE A 187 -3.54 -12.79 -2.36
#